data_AF-A0A291QBT8-F1
#
_entry.id   AF-A0A291QBT8-F1
#
_cell.length_a   1.000
_cell.length_b   1.000
_cell.length_c   1.000
_cell.angle_alpha   90.00
_cell.angle_beta   90.00
_cell.angle_gamma   90.00
#
_symmetry.space_group_name_H-M   'P 1'
#
loop_
_entity.id
_entity.type
_entity.pdbx_description
1 polymer ?
#
loop_
_entity_poly.entity_id
_entity_poly.type
_entity_poly.pdbx_seq_one_letter_code
_entity_poly.pdbx_strand_id
1 'polypeptide(L)'
;MWAGVAVGFAFLTKTLQAFLILPPLAVLYAVCAPVRLRKRLGQLALSAGVMVVAGGWWVAVVELWPASSRPYIGGSQTNSFLELTFGYNGLGRINGEETGSVGGGGGPGGGGRGGGGQWGETGIGRMVDSEIGGQIAWLLPAALLLLVAGLVLTRRARRTDTARAAFVAWGGSLLMTAAVFSFMAGIFHQYYTVALAPSIAALVGMGATVLWEERAAWWACGVLGAAVAGTSVWAYVLLGRTPEYLPWLRPTVLAVGLVAAGLLLAGRAGRHLALTAAGLGLAASVAGPAAYTLSTVDSAHTGSIVTAGPASAGRMGGPGGLEVAPVEVVPAGASRGLPRVRRRAASPGEREPEPEPETESERAA
;
A
#
# COMPACT_ATOMS: atom_id res chain seq x y z
N MET A 1 0.47 27.24 -5.89
CA MET A 1 -0.90 27.34 -6.44
C MET A 1 -1.29 26.05 -7.15
N TRP A 2 -0.80 25.75 -8.36
CA TRP A 2 -1.17 24.51 -9.08
C TRP A 2 -0.92 23.21 -8.31
N ALA A 3 0.20 23.11 -7.59
CA ALA A 3 0.45 21.99 -6.68
C ALA A 3 -0.62 21.87 -5.58
N GLY A 4 -1.11 23.00 -5.05
CA GLY A 4 -2.22 23.01 -4.10
C GLY A 4 -3.52 22.52 -4.72
N VAL A 5 -3.84 22.93 -5.96
CA VAL A 5 -5.01 22.42 -6.70
C VAL A 5 -4.92 20.91 -6.88
N ALA A 6 -3.78 20.41 -7.34
CA ALA A 6 -3.55 18.98 -7.55
C ALA A 6 -3.71 18.16 -6.26
N VAL A 7 -3.14 18.64 -5.15
CA VAL A 7 -3.28 17.98 -3.84
C VAL A 7 -4.73 18.07 -3.31
N GLY A 8 -5.42 19.19 -3.55
CA GLY A 8 -6.84 19.33 -3.19
C GLY A 8 -7.76 18.34 -3.93
N PHE A 9 -7.55 18.15 -5.23
CA PHE A 9 -8.27 17.12 -5.99
C PHE A 9 -7.84 15.69 -5.63
N ALA A 10 -6.57 15.48 -5.30
CA ALA A 10 -6.12 14.19 -4.79
C ALA A 10 -6.81 13.85 -3.46
N PHE A 11 -7.02 14.83 -2.58
CA PHE A 11 -7.81 14.65 -1.35
C PHE A 11 -9.27 14.26 -1.64
N LEU A 12 -9.91 14.83 -2.66
CA LEU A 12 -11.26 14.39 -3.06
C LEU A 12 -11.29 12.94 -3.54
N THR A 13 -10.20 12.47 -4.13
CA THR A 13 -10.09 11.11 -4.67
C THR A 13 -9.75 10.08 -3.59
N LYS A 14 -8.88 10.44 -2.65
CA LYS A 14 -8.29 9.48 -1.70
C LYS A 14 -8.12 9.99 -0.27
N THR A 15 -8.74 11.11 0.07
CA THR A 15 -8.73 11.72 1.42
C THR A 15 -7.31 11.86 1.98
N LEU A 16 -7.07 11.54 3.25
CA LEU A 16 -5.77 11.72 3.91
C LEU A 16 -4.65 10.84 3.34
N GLN A 17 -4.97 9.75 2.63
CA GLN A 17 -3.95 8.95 1.94
C GLN A 17 -3.19 9.79 0.90
N ALA A 18 -3.87 10.73 0.23
CA ALA A 18 -3.22 11.63 -0.74
C ALA A 18 -2.18 12.55 -0.07
N PHE A 19 -2.27 12.76 1.25
CA PHE A 19 -1.38 13.64 1.98
C PHE A 19 -0.09 12.99 2.46
N LEU A 20 0.13 11.69 2.21
CA LEU A 20 1.40 11.02 2.54
C LEU A 20 2.62 11.71 1.90
N ILE A 21 2.45 12.27 0.70
CA ILE A 21 3.53 13.01 0.01
C ILE A 21 3.59 14.49 0.38
N LEU A 22 2.59 15.03 1.09
CA LEU A 22 2.48 16.46 1.31
C LEU A 22 3.57 17.01 2.25
N PRO A 23 3.87 16.40 3.41
CA PRO A 23 4.96 16.86 4.28
C PRO A 23 6.33 16.93 3.59
N PRO A 24 6.82 15.88 2.87
CA PRO A 24 8.12 15.97 2.21
C PRO A 24 8.15 17.06 1.12
N LEU A 25 7.05 17.28 0.38
CA LEU A 25 6.97 18.35 -0.61
C LEU A 25 6.94 19.76 0.02
N ALA A 26 6.27 19.92 1.16
CA ALA A 26 6.27 21.18 1.91
C ALA A 26 7.66 21.52 2.44
N VAL A 27 8.37 20.55 3.02
CA VAL A 27 9.75 20.70 3.50
C VAL A 27 10.68 21.02 2.33
N LEU A 28 10.56 20.30 1.21
CA LEU A 28 11.32 20.56 -0.01
C LEU A 28 11.18 22.02 -0.44
N TYR A 29 9.95 22.53 -0.52
CA TYR A 29 9.72 23.92 -0.93
C TYR A 29 10.30 24.92 0.08
N ALA A 30 10.11 24.66 1.39
CA ALA A 30 10.65 25.51 2.45
C ALA A 30 12.19 25.65 2.37
N VAL A 31 12.89 24.57 2.02
CA VAL A 31 14.36 24.52 1.95
C VAL A 31 14.90 25.01 0.59
N CYS A 32 14.34 24.50 -0.50
CA CYS A 32 14.93 24.62 -1.84
C CYS A 32 14.43 25.83 -2.65
N ALA A 33 13.28 26.44 -2.30
CA ALA A 33 12.73 27.51 -3.13
C ALA A 33 13.70 28.71 -3.27
N PRO A 34 13.95 29.23 -4.49
CA PRO A 34 14.95 30.28 -4.76
C PRO A 34 14.47 31.69 -4.37
N VAL A 35 13.74 31.82 -3.26
CA VAL A 35 13.20 33.10 -2.76
C VAL A 35 13.52 33.30 -1.27
N ARG A 36 13.28 34.51 -0.75
CA ARG A 36 13.44 34.84 0.68
C ARG A 36 12.50 33.99 1.55
N LEU A 37 12.91 33.65 2.78
CA LEU A 37 12.15 32.77 3.68
C LEU A 37 10.68 33.21 3.87
N ARG A 38 10.44 34.51 4.12
CA ARG A 38 9.08 35.07 4.24
C ARG A 38 8.21 34.78 3.01
N LYS A 39 8.78 34.86 1.80
CA LYS A 39 8.07 34.57 0.55
C LYS A 39 7.77 33.07 0.42
N ARG A 40 8.66 32.19 0.88
CA ARG A 40 8.42 30.74 0.91
C ARG A 40 7.24 30.39 1.80
N LEU A 41 7.22 30.94 3.01
CA LEU A 41 6.13 30.73 3.97
C LEU A 41 4.81 31.26 3.41
N GLY A 42 4.82 32.46 2.81
CA GLY A 42 3.64 33.00 2.12
C GLY A 42 3.15 32.13 0.94
N GLN A 43 4.07 31.57 0.15
CA GLN A 43 3.72 30.67 -0.97
C GLN A 43 3.22 29.30 -0.51
N LEU A 44 3.73 28.78 0.61
CA LEU A 44 3.22 27.58 1.26
C LEU A 44 1.82 27.83 1.83
N ALA A 45 1.63 28.94 2.54
CA ALA A 45 0.31 29.34 3.05
C ALA A 45 -0.71 29.54 1.92
N LEU A 46 -0.32 30.23 0.85
CA LEU A 46 -1.15 30.38 -0.34
C LEU A 46 -1.48 29.03 -0.99
N SER A 47 -0.50 28.13 -1.10
CA SER A 47 -0.74 26.80 -1.68
C SER A 47 -1.62 25.93 -0.79
N ALA A 48 -1.50 26.04 0.53
CA ALA A 48 -2.40 25.39 1.49
C ALA A 48 -3.82 25.95 1.38
N GLY A 49 -3.98 27.28 1.27
CA GLY A 49 -5.29 27.91 1.03
C GLY A 49 -5.92 27.42 -0.28
N VAL A 50 -5.16 27.37 -1.38
CA VAL A 50 -5.64 26.84 -2.66
C VAL A 50 -6.02 25.36 -2.57
N MET A 51 -5.26 24.55 -1.82
CA MET A 51 -5.60 23.15 -1.57
C MET A 51 -6.91 23.00 -0.82
N VAL A 52 -7.13 23.82 0.23
CA VAL A 52 -8.38 23.84 0.99
C VAL A 52 -9.55 24.28 0.10
N VAL A 53 -9.39 25.26 -0.78
CA VAL A 53 -10.46 25.66 -1.71
C VAL A 53 -10.75 24.56 -2.73
N ALA A 54 -9.72 23.98 -3.33
CA ALA A 54 -9.84 22.96 -4.38
C ALA A 54 -10.43 21.63 -3.85
N GLY A 55 -10.10 21.23 -2.61
CA GLY A 55 -10.67 20.03 -1.98
C GLY A 55 -11.90 20.32 -1.11
N GLY A 56 -12.06 21.54 -0.59
CA GLY A 56 -13.07 21.86 0.41
C GLY A 56 -14.45 22.16 -0.14
N TRP A 57 -14.59 22.49 -1.43
CA TRP A 57 -15.89 22.80 -2.01
C TRP A 57 -16.86 21.61 -1.93
N TRP A 58 -16.39 20.39 -2.24
CA TRP A 58 -17.21 19.18 -2.14
C TRP A 58 -17.51 18.83 -0.68
N VAL A 59 -16.53 19.00 0.20
CA VAL A 59 -16.72 18.84 1.64
C VAL A 59 -17.83 19.78 2.13
N ALA A 60 -17.79 21.05 1.72
CA ALA A 60 -18.82 22.01 2.08
C ALA A 60 -20.21 21.63 1.54
N VAL A 61 -20.29 21.17 0.28
CA VAL A 61 -21.56 20.67 -0.30
C VAL A 61 -22.11 19.51 0.52
N VAL A 62 -21.27 18.52 0.85
CA VAL A 62 -21.70 17.40 1.67
C VAL A 62 -22.15 17.90 3.04
N GLU A 63 -21.29 18.57 3.80
CA GLU A 63 -21.58 18.95 5.18
C GLU A 63 -22.76 19.94 5.33
N LEU A 64 -23.05 20.76 4.31
CA LEU A 64 -24.18 21.71 4.32
C LEU A 64 -25.50 21.11 3.81
N TRP A 65 -25.46 20.05 2.99
CA TRP A 65 -26.68 19.40 2.50
C TRP A 65 -27.28 18.51 3.59
N PRO A 66 -28.59 18.63 3.94
CA PRO A 66 -29.19 17.78 4.97
C PRO A 66 -29.02 16.28 4.71
N ALA A 67 -28.51 15.55 5.72
CA ALA A 67 -28.19 14.13 5.63
C ALA A 67 -29.38 13.23 5.24
N SER A 68 -30.61 13.63 5.58
CA SER A 68 -31.85 12.92 5.23
C SER A 68 -32.24 13.04 3.75
N SER A 69 -31.57 13.91 2.98
CA SER A 69 -31.94 14.28 1.61
C SER A 69 -30.78 14.24 0.62
N ARG A 70 -29.64 13.65 1.01
CA ARG A 70 -28.45 13.47 0.16
C ARG A 70 -28.11 11.98 0.02
N PRO A 71 -27.42 11.56 -1.05
CA PRO A 71 -26.88 10.21 -1.15
C PRO A 71 -25.98 9.85 0.05
N TYR A 72 -25.98 8.58 0.46
CA TYR A 72 -25.19 8.10 1.58
C TYR A 72 -23.68 8.21 1.31
N ILE A 73 -22.91 8.67 2.30
CA ILE A 73 -21.47 8.88 2.17
C ILE A 73 -20.69 7.60 2.47
N GLY A 74 -20.48 6.79 1.43
CA GLY A 74 -19.51 5.69 1.40
C GLY A 74 -19.62 4.72 2.60
N GLY A 75 -18.49 4.36 3.19
CA GLY A 75 -18.40 3.48 4.37
C GLY A 75 -18.48 4.20 5.72
N SER A 76 -18.98 5.44 5.75
CA SER A 76 -19.18 6.15 7.04
C SER A 76 -20.22 5.45 7.91
N GLN A 77 -20.17 5.68 9.22
CA GLN A 77 -21.12 5.14 10.19
C GLN A 77 -22.31 6.08 10.41
N THR A 78 -22.07 7.39 10.34
CA THR A 78 -23.10 8.41 10.58
C THR A 78 -23.46 9.24 9.34
N ASN A 79 -23.25 8.69 8.14
CA ASN A 79 -23.45 9.41 6.88
C ASN A 79 -22.59 10.70 6.79
N SER A 80 -21.39 10.71 7.38
CA SER A 80 -20.50 11.89 7.47
C SER A 80 -19.20 11.70 6.70
N PHE A 81 -18.84 12.69 5.86
CA PHE A 81 -17.58 12.65 5.11
C PHE A 81 -16.37 12.93 6.00
N LEU A 82 -16.51 13.84 6.97
CA LEU A 82 -15.43 14.16 7.90
C LEU A 82 -15.12 12.99 8.85
N GLU A 83 -16.15 12.31 9.36
CA GLU A 83 -15.97 11.07 10.15
C GLU A 83 -15.19 10.04 9.34
N LEU A 84 -15.62 9.77 8.09
CA LEU A 84 -14.96 8.84 7.20
C LEU A 84 -13.50 9.24 6.91
N THR A 85 -13.25 10.54 6.72
CA THR A 85 -11.93 11.09 6.38
C THR A 85 -10.94 10.98 7.54
N PHE A 86 -11.34 11.37 8.75
CA PHE A 86 -10.45 11.39 9.92
C PHE A 86 -10.38 10.05 10.63
N GLY A 87 -11.46 9.27 10.63
CA GLY A 87 -11.52 7.92 11.18
C GLY A 87 -10.99 6.90 10.18
N TYR A 88 -11.90 6.15 9.55
CA TYR A 88 -11.60 4.98 8.72
C TYR A 88 -10.57 5.21 7.60
N ASN A 89 -10.58 6.38 6.92
CA ASN A 89 -9.61 6.68 5.86
C ASN A 89 -8.33 7.40 6.33
N GLY A 90 -8.22 7.66 7.63
CA GLY A 90 -7.27 8.62 8.18
C GLY A 90 -6.51 8.11 9.40
N LEU A 91 -6.71 8.82 10.51
CA LEU A 91 -5.97 8.62 11.76
C LEU A 91 -6.30 7.27 12.41
N GLY A 92 -7.53 6.78 12.25
CA GLY A 92 -7.95 5.46 12.72
C GLY A 92 -7.05 4.34 12.16
N ARG A 93 -6.60 4.46 10.91
CA ARG A 93 -5.68 3.48 10.31
C ARG A 93 -4.32 3.48 10.99
N ILE A 94 -3.86 4.63 11.48
CA ILE A 94 -2.51 4.75 12.05
C ILE A 94 -2.49 4.14 13.45
N ASN A 95 -3.49 4.45 14.29
CA ASN A 95 -3.54 3.98 15.67
C ASN A 95 -4.29 2.64 15.86
N GLY A 96 -5.02 2.16 14.83
CA GLY A 96 -5.79 0.92 14.86
C GLY A 96 -7.22 1.06 15.39
N GLU A 97 -7.69 2.29 15.67
CA GLU A 97 -9.02 2.56 16.21
C GLU A 97 -10.04 2.85 15.09
N GLU A 98 -10.27 1.86 14.22
CA GLU A 98 -11.14 2.01 13.03
C GLU A 98 -12.57 1.55 13.32
N THR A 99 -13.42 2.47 13.75
CA THR A 99 -14.88 2.24 13.78
C THR A 99 -15.43 2.07 12.36
N GLY A 100 -16.27 1.06 12.14
CA GLY A 100 -16.88 0.78 10.82
C GLY A 100 -16.07 -0.08 9.86
N SER A 101 -14.97 -0.68 10.31
CA SER A 101 -14.19 -1.63 9.50
C SER A 101 -14.96 -2.91 9.22
N VAL A 102 -15.42 -3.12 7.98
CA VAL A 102 -16.09 -4.36 7.51
C VAL A 102 -15.17 -5.60 7.44
N GLY A 103 -13.93 -5.51 7.96
CA GLY A 103 -13.00 -6.63 8.10
C GLY A 103 -12.30 -6.69 9.46
N GLY A 104 -12.64 -5.79 10.39
CA GLY A 104 -12.06 -5.72 11.73
C GLY A 104 -12.97 -6.37 12.75
N GLY A 105 -13.07 -7.71 12.71
CA GLY A 105 -13.76 -8.49 13.73
C GLY A 105 -12.95 -8.51 15.03
N GLY A 106 -12.92 -7.39 15.75
CA GLY A 106 -12.48 -7.33 17.14
C GLY A 106 -13.67 -6.86 17.98
N GLY A 107 -14.36 -7.80 18.63
CA GLY A 107 -15.39 -7.47 19.61
C GLY A 107 -14.84 -6.59 20.75
N PRO A 108 -15.72 -6.09 21.65
CA PRO A 108 -15.31 -5.26 22.78
C PRO A 108 -14.35 -6.06 23.68
N GLY A 109 -13.05 -5.79 23.58
CA GLY A 109 -12.01 -6.57 24.28
C GLY A 109 -10.70 -6.78 23.52
N GLY A 110 -10.63 -6.46 22.22
CA GLY A 110 -9.40 -6.54 21.40
C GLY A 110 -8.35 -5.46 21.70
N GLY A 111 -8.12 -5.13 22.97
CA GLY A 111 -7.08 -4.20 23.43
C GLY A 111 -5.71 -4.87 23.47
N GLY A 112 -5.22 -5.33 22.32
CA GLY A 112 -3.83 -5.78 22.19
C GLY A 112 -2.91 -4.59 21.99
N ARG A 113 -2.31 -4.09 23.07
CA ARG A 113 -1.13 -3.21 23.02
C ARG A 113 0.06 -4.01 22.49
N GLY A 114 0.06 -4.30 21.20
CA GLY A 114 1.07 -5.06 20.50
C GLY A 114 0.75 -5.02 19.01
N GLY A 115 1.49 -4.18 18.27
CA GLY A 115 1.20 -3.84 16.88
C GLY A 115 1.37 -5.02 15.92
N GLY A 116 0.34 -5.84 15.83
CA GLY A 116 0.26 -7.00 14.94
C GLY A 116 -1.11 -7.65 14.97
N GLY A 117 -2.15 -6.89 14.63
CA GLY A 117 -3.51 -7.44 14.46
C GLY A 117 -3.61 -8.40 13.26
N GLN A 118 -4.83 -8.69 12.82
CA GLN A 118 -5.12 -9.51 11.62
C GLN A 118 -4.41 -9.05 10.33
N TRP A 119 -3.77 -7.88 10.34
CA TRP A 119 -3.15 -7.22 9.19
C TRP A 119 -1.62 -7.33 9.16
N GLY A 120 -1.04 -8.25 9.93
CA GLY A 120 0.41 -8.47 10.00
C GLY A 120 1.12 -7.55 10.99
N GLU A 121 2.38 -7.87 11.28
CA GLU A 121 3.19 -7.15 12.27
C GLU A 121 3.57 -5.74 11.78
N THR A 122 3.37 -4.74 12.63
CA THR A 122 3.85 -3.38 12.38
C THR A 122 5.32 -3.26 12.75
N GLY A 123 6.07 -2.46 11.99
CA GLY A 123 7.45 -2.15 12.31
C GLY A 123 8.30 -1.80 11.11
N ILE A 124 9.56 -1.45 11.38
CA ILE A 124 10.54 -1.05 10.36
C ILE A 124 10.79 -2.18 9.34
N GLY A 125 10.65 -3.44 9.77
CA GLY A 125 10.83 -4.63 8.92
C GLY A 125 9.63 -4.94 8.02
N ARG A 126 8.46 -4.33 8.23
CA ARG A 126 7.21 -4.71 7.55
C ARG A 126 7.33 -4.69 6.03
N MET A 127 7.97 -3.67 5.45
CA MET A 127 8.10 -3.59 3.99
C MET A 127 8.94 -4.71 3.37
N VAL A 128 9.71 -5.45 4.16
CA VAL A 128 10.61 -6.52 3.69
C VAL A 128 10.27 -7.89 4.29
N ASP A 129 9.24 -7.97 5.13
CA ASP A 129 8.79 -9.22 5.74
C ASP A 129 8.24 -10.22 4.71
N SER A 130 7.84 -11.40 5.16
CA SER A 130 7.31 -12.47 4.29
C SER A 130 6.01 -12.11 3.56
N GLU A 131 5.19 -11.23 4.10
CA GLU A 131 3.86 -10.89 3.56
C GLU A 131 3.95 -9.76 2.51
N ILE A 132 4.76 -8.74 2.78
CA ILE A 132 4.83 -7.51 1.97
C ILE A 132 6.03 -7.51 1.03
N GLY A 133 7.13 -8.18 1.40
CA GLY A 133 8.37 -8.10 0.64
C GLY A 133 8.22 -8.47 -0.84
N GLY A 134 7.44 -9.52 -1.15
CA GLY A 134 7.15 -9.94 -2.53
C GLY A 134 6.23 -8.98 -3.31
N GLN A 135 5.55 -8.07 -2.62
CA GLN A 135 4.56 -7.16 -3.19
C GLN A 135 5.19 -5.87 -3.73
N ILE A 136 6.26 -5.38 -3.08
CA ILE A 136 6.86 -4.08 -3.42
C ILE A 136 8.38 -4.00 -3.27
N ALA A 137 9.01 -4.87 -2.47
CA ALA A 137 10.36 -4.62 -1.97
C ALA A 137 11.48 -4.97 -2.96
N TRP A 138 11.16 -5.50 -4.14
CA TRP A 138 12.12 -5.98 -5.14
C TRP A 138 13.27 -5.00 -5.40
N LEU A 139 12.95 -3.73 -5.62
CA LEU A 139 13.90 -2.66 -5.91
C LEU A 139 14.07 -1.67 -4.74
N LEU A 140 13.40 -1.90 -3.61
CA LEU A 140 13.39 -0.98 -2.48
C LEU A 140 14.80 -0.79 -1.87
N PRO A 141 15.61 -1.84 -1.61
CA PRO A 141 16.98 -1.66 -1.12
C PRO A 141 17.85 -0.83 -2.07
N ALA A 142 17.73 -1.07 -3.40
CA ALA A 142 18.45 -0.29 -4.39
C ALA A 142 18.00 1.17 -4.43
N ALA A 143 16.69 1.44 -4.34
CA ALA A 143 16.17 2.81 -4.29
C ALA A 143 16.72 3.58 -3.08
N LEU A 144 16.85 2.94 -1.91
CA LEU A 144 17.43 3.56 -0.72
C LEU A 144 18.93 3.80 -0.87
N LEU A 145 19.68 2.84 -1.41
CA LEU A 145 21.12 3.02 -1.70
C LEU A 145 21.35 4.16 -2.68
N LEU A 146 20.58 4.20 -3.77
CA LEU A 146 20.68 5.19 -4.83
C LEU A 146 20.21 6.59 -4.37
N LEU A 147 19.24 6.66 -3.47
CA LEU A 147 18.88 7.90 -2.77
C LEU A 147 20.06 8.45 -1.98
N VAL A 148 20.71 7.61 -1.15
CA VAL A 148 21.87 8.04 -0.36
C VAL A 148 23.01 8.48 -1.28
N ALA A 149 23.32 7.69 -2.32
CA ALA A 149 24.38 8.02 -3.27
C ALA A 149 24.10 9.35 -4.01
N GLY A 150 22.87 9.56 -4.49
CA GLY A 150 22.46 10.80 -5.14
C GLY A 150 22.55 12.02 -4.23
N LEU A 151 22.16 11.89 -2.95
CA LEU A 151 22.30 12.95 -1.96
C LEU A 151 23.77 13.23 -1.61
N VAL A 152 24.62 12.21 -1.53
CA VAL A 152 26.07 12.36 -1.30
C VAL A 152 26.73 13.06 -2.48
N LEU A 153 26.40 12.69 -3.72
CA LEU A 153 26.96 13.34 -4.90
C LEU A 153 26.55 14.81 -5.00
N THR A 154 25.29 15.10 -4.68
CA THR A 154 24.75 16.47 -4.70
C THR A 154 24.99 17.24 -3.40
N ARG A 155 25.74 16.72 -2.42
CA ARG A 155 25.89 17.32 -1.07
C ARG A 155 26.51 18.73 -1.07
N ARG A 156 27.35 19.02 -2.06
CA ARG A 156 28.01 20.34 -2.23
C ARG A 156 27.22 21.26 -3.16
N ALA A 157 26.16 20.76 -3.79
CA ALA A 157 25.32 21.56 -4.65
C ALA A 157 24.59 22.65 -3.85
N ARG A 158 24.24 23.74 -4.54
CA ARG A 158 23.47 24.81 -3.91
C ARG A 158 22.10 24.27 -3.50
N ARG A 159 21.48 24.84 -2.47
CA ARG A 159 20.14 24.43 -2.00
C ARG A 159 19.05 24.45 -3.07
N THR A 160 19.24 25.25 -4.14
CA THR A 160 18.31 25.42 -5.27
C THR A 160 18.59 24.46 -6.43
N ASP A 161 19.57 23.56 -6.27
CA ASP A 161 19.91 22.55 -7.27
C ASP A 161 18.74 21.59 -7.52
N THR A 162 18.41 21.38 -8.79
CA THR A 162 17.23 20.61 -9.19
C THR A 162 17.43 19.10 -9.03
N ALA A 163 18.65 18.59 -9.21
CA ALA A 163 18.95 17.17 -9.01
C ALA A 163 18.82 16.81 -7.52
N ARG A 164 19.43 17.61 -6.64
CA ARG A 164 19.26 17.47 -5.18
C ARG A 164 17.80 17.57 -4.77
N ALA A 165 17.07 18.55 -5.32
CA ALA A 165 15.66 18.72 -5.04
C ALA A 165 14.83 17.49 -5.47
N ALA A 166 15.14 16.88 -6.61
CA ALA A 166 14.48 15.67 -7.08
C ALA A 166 14.71 14.48 -6.14
N PHE A 167 15.94 14.23 -5.69
CA PHE A 167 16.23 13.18 -4.70
C PHE A 167 15.50 13.41 -3.38
N VAL A 168 15.43 14.66 -2.89
CA VAL A 168 14.68 15.00 -1.68
C VAL A 168 13.18 14.81 -1.87
N ALA A 169 12.62 15.18 -3.02
CA ALA A 169 11.21 15.02 -3.33
C ALA A 169 10.80 13.54 -3.32
N TRP A 170 11.41 12.74 -4.19
CA TRP A 170 11.07 11.33 -4.35
C TRP A 170 11.51 10.49 -3.15
N GLY A 171 12.68 10.77 -2.58
CA GLY A 171 13.18 10.12 -1.37
C GLY A 171 12.31 10.42 -0.15
N GLY A 172 11.95 11.68 0.05
CA GLY A 172 11.06 12.09 1.15
C GLY A 172 9.68 11.45 1.02
N SER A 173 9.11 11.43 -0.18
CA SER A 173 7.83 10.74 -0.46
C SER A 173 7.92 9.23 -0.22
N LEU A 174 9.00 8.56 -0.66
CA LEU A 174 9.22 7.14 -0.41
C LEU A 174 9.28 6.85 1.09
N LEU A 175 10.15 7.58 1.82
CA LEU A 175 10.39 7.35 3.24
C LEU A 175 9.16 7.64 4.09
N MET A 176 8.42 8.72 3.80
CA MET A 176 7.19 9.04 4.51
C MET A 176 6.13 7.96 4.30
N THR A 177 5.91 7.55 3.05
CA THR A 177 4.92 6.51 2.71
C THR A 177 5.28 5.17 3.33
N ALA A 178 6.55 4.75 3.22
CA ALA A 178 7.04 3.51 3.78
C ALA A 178 6.94 3.50 5.31
N ALA A 179 7.30 4.61 5.97
CA ALA A 179 7.19 4.74 7.42
C ALA A 179 5.73 4.63 7.88
N VAL A 180 4.81 5.38 7.25
CA VAL A 180 3.39 5.30 7.62
C VAL A 180 2.86 3.88 7.45
N PHE A 181 3.13 3.23 6.31
CA PHE A 181 2.68 1.85 6.08
C PHE A 181 3.31 0.83 7.03
N SER A 182 4.58 1.00 7.37
CA SER A 182 5.28 0.18 8.36
C SER A 182 4.62 0.25 9.74
N PHE A 183 4.16 1.43 10.17
CA PHE A 183 3.60 1.64 11.51
C PHE A 183 2.07 1.73 11.57
N MET A 184 1.38 1.55 10.44
CA MET A 184 -0.07 1.58 10.37
C MET A 184 -0.68 0.36 11.08
N ALA A 185 -1.36 0.58 12.20
CA ALA A 185 -1.88 -0.52 13.04
C ALA A 185 -3.29 -0.99 12.66
N GLY A 186 -4.01 -0.23 11.85
CA GLY A 186 -5.34 -0.58 11.33
C GLY A 186 -5.32 -1.47 10.08
N ILE A 187 -6.42 -1.49 9.33
CA ILE A 187 -6.59 -2.26 8.09
C ILE A 187 -5.46 -1.95 7.13
N PHE A 188 -4.61 -2.95 6.88
CA PHE A 188 -3.52 -2.86 5.93
C PHE A 188 -3.61 -4.00 4.93
N HIS A 189 -3.84 -3.66 3.65
CA HIS A 189 -3.80 -4.63 2.57
C HIS A 189 -2.48 -4.54 1.81
N GLN A 190 -1.99 -5.70 1.39
CA GLN A 190 -0.73 -5.84 0.65
C GLN A 190 -0.63 -4.90 -0.56
N TYR A 191 -1.71 -4.80 -1.35
CA TYR A 191 -1.76 -3.96 -2.55
C TYR A 191 -1.63 -2.46 -2.27
N TYR A 192 -1.82 -1.98 -1.03
CA TYR A 192 -1.59 -0.56 -0.70
C TYR A 192 -0.15 -0.12 -1.00
N THR A 193 0.79 -1.05 -0.86
CA THR A 193 2.22 -0.78 -1.08
C THR A 193 2.57 -0.36 -2.50
N VAL A 194 1.67 -0.56 -3.48
CA VAL A 194 1.82 0.00 -4.84
C VAL A 194 2.07 1.51 -4.84
N ALA A 195 1.61 2.23 -3.80
CA ALA A 195 1.86 3.66 -3.63
C ALA A 195 3.36 4.03 -3.55
N LEU A 196 4.24 3.08 -3.20
CA LEU A 196 5.70 3.28 -3.18
C LEU A 196 6.33 3.20 -4.57
N ALA A 197 5.68 2.53 -5.53
CA ALA A 197 6.26 2.18 -6.82
C ALA A 197 6.76 3.40 -7.63
N PRO A 198 6.04 4.54 -7.73
CA PRO A 198 6.53 5.70 -8.46
C PRO A 198 7.83 6.27 -7.87
N SER A 199 7.94 6.30 -6.55
CA SER A 199 9.14 6.83 -5.88
C SER A 199 10.33 5.89 -6.02
N ILE A 200 10.10 4.57 -5.92
CA ILE A 200 11.12 3.54 -6.19
C ILE A 200 11.63 3.69 -7.62
N ALA A 201 10.74 3.75 -8.61
CA ALA A 201 11.10 3.87 -10.02
C ALA A 201 11.91 5.15 -10.30
N ALA A 202 11.47 6.29 -9.76
CA ALA A 202 12.16 7.57 -9.93
C ALA A 202 13.57 7.55 -9.32
N LEU A 203 13.73 7.03 -8.10
CA LEU A 203 15.03 6.96 -7.42
C LEU A 203 15.99 5.99 -8.09
N VAL A 204 15.50 4.82 -8.52
CA VAL A 204 16.31 3.85 -9.26
C VAL A 204 16.75 4.44 -10.60
N GLY A 205 15.82 5.02 -11.37
CA GLY A 205 16.12 5.61 -12.68
C GLY A 205 17.10 6.77 -12.60
N MET A 206 16.80 7.79 -11.78
CA MET A 206 17.67 8.97 -11.65
C MET A 206 19.01 8.62 -11.00
N GLY A 207 18.99 7.82 -9.93
CA GLY A 207 20.21 7.43 -9.21
C GLY A 207 21.16 6.60 -10.07
N ALA A 208 20.64 5.61 -10.79
CA ALA A 208 21.46 4.84 -11.72
C ALA A 208 22.02 5.71 -12.86
N THR A 209 21.21 6.63 -13.40
CA THR A 209 21.64 7.52 -14.49
C THR A 209 22.78 8.44 -14.05
N VAL A 210 22.65 9.09 -12.90
CA VAL A 210 23.67 10.03 -12.42
C VAL A 210 24.98 9.30 -12.05
N LEU A 211 24.90 8.12 -11.45
CA LEU A 211 26.11 7.30 -11.20
C LEU A 211 26.73 6.77 -12.48
N TRP A 212 25.92 6.50 -13.51
CA TRP A 212 26.40 6.08 -14.81
C TRP A 212 27.18 7.19 -15.53
N GLU A 213 26.76 8.44 -15.38
CA GLU A 213 27.51 9.60 -15.86
C GLU A 213 28.88 9.70 -15.15
N GLU A 214 28.93 9.40 -13.86
CA GLU A 214 30.14 9.38 -13.03
C GLU A 214 30.96 8.08 -13.10
N ARG A 215 30.63 7.14 -14.00
CA ARG A 215 31.25 5.79 -14.08
C ARG A 215 32.77 5.77 -14.28
N ALA A 216 33.38 6.89 -14.65
CA ALA A 216 34.84 7.00 -14.66
C ALA A 216 35.43 6.80 -13.25
N ALA A 217 34.72 7.22 -12.20
CA ALA A 217 35.14 7.11 -10.81
C ALA A 217 34.83 5.74 -10.19
N TRP A 218 35.79 5.17 -9.46
CA TRP A 218 35.70 3.80 -8.94
C TRP A 218 34.54 3.61 -7.97
N TRP A 219 34.25 4.64 -7.17
CA TRP A 219 33.16 4.62 -6.22
C TRP A 219 31.79 4.56 -6.93
N ALA A 220 31.62 5.22 -8.09
CA ALA A 220 30.35 5.22 -8.82
C ALA A 220 30.04 3.84 -9.41
N CYS A 221 31.05 3.21 -10.03
CA CYS A 221 30.99 1.80 -10.44
C CYS A 221 30.72 0.87 -9.24
N GLY A 222 31.37 1.13 -8.11
CA GLY A 222 31.18 0.38 -6.87
C GLY A 222 29.74 0.44 -6.36
N VAL A 223 29.13 1.62 -6.34
CA VAL A 223 27.73 1.80 -5.92
C VAL A 223 26.76 1.16 -6.92
N LEU A 224 26.97 1.31 -8.23
CA LEU A 224 26.16 0.63 -9.25
C LEU A 224 26.25 -0.89 -9.13
N GLY A 225 27.46 -1.42 -8.96
CA GLY A 225 27.70 -2.84 -8.74
C GLY A 225 27.04 -3.34 -7.45
N ALA A 226 27.14 -2.57 -6.36
CA ALA A 226 26.48 -2.89 -5.10
C ALA A 226 24.95 -2.86 -5.21
N ALA A 227 24.38 -1.91 -5.96
CA ALA A 227 22.94 -1.83 -6.21
C ALA A 227 22.45 -3.06 -6.98
N VAL A 228 23.16 -3.48 -8.04
CA VAL A 228 22.82 -4.68 -8.82
C VAL A 228 22.99 -5.94 -7.98
N ALA A 229 24.15 -6.14 -7.35
CA ALA A 229 24.42 -7.32 -6.52
C ALA A 229 23.43 -7.43 -5.36
N GLY A 230 23.17 -6.32 -4.65
CA GLY A 230 22.20 -6.27 -3.56
C GLY A 230 20.78 -6.57 -4.03
N THR A 231 20.36 -6.03 -5.18
CA THR A 231 19.06 -6.35 -5.79
C THR A 231 18.96 -7.82 -6.16
N SER A 232 20.00 -8.41 -6.74
CA SER A 232 19.98 -9.82 -7.15
C SER A 232 20.00 -10.78 -5.96
N VAL A 233 20.75 -10.46 -4.90
CA VAL A 233 20.68 -11.20 -3.62
C VAL A 233 19.30 -11.07 -3.00
N TRP A 234 18.72 -9.87 -3.01
CA TRP A 234 17.38 -9.65 -2.46
C TRP A 234 16.29 -10.36 -3.26
N ALA A 235 16.34 -10.30 -4.60
CA ALA A 235 15.46 -11.05 -5.48
C ALA A 235 15.61 -12.57 -5.26
N TYR A 236 16.83 -13.06 -5.00
CA TYR A 236 17.06 -14.45 -4.63
C TYR A 236 16.37 -14.83 -3.31
N VAL A 237 16.35 -13.93 -2.32
CA VAL A 237 15.62 -14.13 -1.06
C VAL A 237 14.10 -14.11 -1.29
N LEU A 238 13.58 -13.14 -2.04
CA LEU A 238 12.14 -13.01 -2.32
C LEU A 238 11.61 -14.21 -3.12
N LEU A 239 12.29 -14.61 -4.19
CA LEU A 239 11.94 -15.80 -4.97
C LEU A 239 12.05 -17.09 -4.15
N GLY A 240 12.95 -17.12 -3.16
CA GLY A 240 13.08 -18.24 -2.22
C GLY A 240 11.84 -18.49 -1.34
N ARG A 241 10.89 -17.55 -1.30
CA ARG A 241 9.61 -17.71 -0.59
C ARG A 241 8.59 -18.51 -1.38
N THR A 242 8.84 -18.70 -2.68
CA THR A 242 8.01 -19.49 -3.60
C THR A 242 8.92 -20.43 -4.40
N PRO A 243 9.62 -21.38 -3.77
CA PRO A 243 10.72 -22.13 -4.39
C PRO A 243 10.27 -23.03 -5.55
N GLU A 244 9.00 -23.44 -5.61
CA GLU A 244 8.43 -24.22 -6.71
C GLU A 244 8.10 -23.35 -7.93
N TYR A 245 7.96 -22.03 -7.76
CA TYR A 245 7.63 -21.11 -8.85
C TYR A 245 8.90 -20.72 -9.63
N LEU A 246 9.00 -21.20 -10.87
CA LEU A 246 10.17 -21.00 -11.75
C LEU A 246 11.49 -21.26 -11.00
N PRO A 247 11.76 -22.50 -10.56
CA PRO A 247 12.85 -22.81 -9.63
C PRO A 247 14.25 -22.41 -10.15
N TRP A 248 14.41 -22.30 -11.47
CA TRP A 248 15.64 -21.83 -12.13
C TRP A 248 15.83 -20.32 -12.03
N LEU A 249 14.76 -19.52 -11.91
CA LEU A 249 14.83 -18.06 -11.97
C LEU A 249 15.67 -17.48 -10.84
N ARG A 250 15.48 -18.01 -9.63
CA ARG A 250 16.20 -17.61 -8.42
C ARG A 250 17.73 -17.70 -8.59
N PRO A 251 18.33 -18.87 -8.89
CA PRO A 251 19.78 -18.97 -9.10
C PRO A 251 20.24 -18.21 -10.35
N THR A 252 19.44 -18.13 -11.42
CA THR A 252 19.79 -17.35 -12.62
C THR A 252 19.93 -15.86 -12.33
N VAL A 253 18.95 -15.25 -11.64
CA VAL A 253 18.99 -13.83 -11.27
C VAL A 253 20.21 -13.52 -10.41
N LEU A 254 20.53 -14.38 -9.45
CA LEU A 254 21.70 -14.24 -8.61
C LEU A 254 22.99 -14.28 -9.44
N ALA A 255 23.16 -15.31 -10.26
CA ALA A 255 24.37 -15.50 -11.06
C ALA A 255 24.59 -14.34 -12.06
N VAL A 256 23.56 -14.01 -12.84
CA VAL A 256 23.62 -12.92 -13.84
C VAL A 256 23.88 -11.58 -13.16
N GLY A 257 23.24 -11.32 -12.02
CA GLY A 257 23.43 -10.10 -11.25
C GLY A 257 24.85 -9.93 -10.70
N LEU A 258 25.42 -10.99 -10.13
CA LEU A 258 26.79 -10.97 -9.61
C LEU A 258 27.83 -10.81 -10.75
N VAL A 259 27.60 -11.45 -11.89
CA VAL A 259 28.41 -11.23 -13.10
C VAL A 259 28.32 -9.77 -13.55
N ALA A 260 27.10 -9.23 -13.67
CA ALA A 260 26.89 -7.83 -14.05
C ALA A 260 27.59 -6.86 -13.08
N ALA A 261 27.50 -7.10 -11.76
CA ALA A 261 28.18 -6.30 -10.75
C ALA A 261 29.72 -6.35 -10.89
N GLY A 262 30.29 -7.54 -11.13
CA GLY A 262 31.72 -7.69 -11.39
C GLY A 262 32.16 -6.95 -12.67
N LEU A 263 31.35 -7.05 -13.72
CA LEU A 263 31.59 -6.33 -14.98
C LEU A 263 31.47 -4.81 -14.83
N LEU A 264 30.61 -4.29 -13.96
CA LEU A 264 30.52 -2.85 -13.66
C LEU A 264 31.80 -2.33 -12.97
N LEU A 265 32.44 -3.14 -12.15
CA LEU A 265 33.74 -2.81 -11.52
C LEU A 265 34.89 -2.85 -12.55
N ALA A 266 34.86 -3.84 -13.47
CA ALA A 266 35.83 -3.99 -14.55
C ALA A 266 35.57 -3.07 -15.76
N GLY A 267 34.38 -2.48 -15.85
CA GLY A 267 33.82 -1.77 -17.00
C GLY A 267 34.54 -0.48 -17.41
N ARG A 268 35.60 -0.09 -16.68
CA ARG A 268 36.55 0.94 -17.13
C ARG A 268 37.26 0.55 -18.43
N ALA A 269 37.28 -0.73 -18.79
CA ALA A 269 38.06 -1.25 -19.92
C ALA A 269 37.41 -1.06 -21.31
N GLY A 270 36.13 -0.66 -21.43
CA GLY A 270 35.54 -0.37 -22.75
C GLY A 270 34.02 -0.23 -22.79
N ARG A 271 33.52 0.51 -23.80
CA ARG A 271 32.09 0.82 -23.99
C ARG A 271 31.21 -0.42 -24.10
N HIS A 272 31.64 -1.43 -24.85
CA HIS A 272 30.88 -2.67 -25.02
C HIS A 272 30.70 -3.41 -23.69
N LEU A 273 31.78 -3.54 -22.90
CA LEU A 273 31.73 -4.19 -21.59
C LEU A 273 30.76 -3.47 -20.64
N ALA A 274 30.82 -2.14 -20.61
CA ALA A 274 29.90 -1.34 -19.81
C ALA A 274 28.44 -1.56 -20.23
N LEU A 275 28.13 -1.48 -21.53
CA LEU A 275 26.75 -1.69 -22.01
C LEU A 275 26.25 -3.12 -21.73
N THR A 276 27.10 -4.13 -21.86
CA THR A 276 26.76 -5.51 -21.48
C THR A 276 26.48 -5.60 -19.97
N ALA A 277 27.32 -4.99 -19.14
CA ALA A 277 27.13 -4.98 -17.69
C ALA A 277 25.80 -4.29 -17.29
N ALA A 278 25.47 -3.16 -17.94
CA ALA A 278 24.21 -2.47 -17.73
C ALA A 278 23.00 -3.32 -18.18
N GLY A 279 23.06 -3.94 -19.35
CA GLY A 279 22.00 -4.80 -19.87
C GLY A 279 21.74 -6.00 -18.96
N LEU A 280 22.80 -6.72 -18.55
CA LEU A 280 22.69 -7.85 -17.62
C LEU A 280 22.19 -7.41 -16.24
N GLY A 281 22.69 -6.29 -15.72
CA GLY A 281 22.28 -5.77 -14.41
C GLY A 281 20.82 -5.34 -14.39
N LEU A 282 20.34 -4.68 -15.44
CA LEU A 282 18.92 -4.34 -15.60
C LEU A 282 18.06 -5.59 -15.71
N ALA A 283 18.43 -6.54 -16.58
CA ALA A 283 17.70 -7.79 -16.76
C ALA A 283 17.58 -8.57 -15.45
N ALA A 284 18.67 -8.75 -14.71
CA ALA A 284 18.66 -9.43 -13.42
C ALA A 284 17.80 -8.69 -12.37
N SER A 285 17.85 -7.35 -12.34
CA SER A 285 17.12 -6.54 -11.37
C SER A 285 15.60 -6.57 -11.57
N VAL A 286 15.12 -6.70 -12.81
CA VAL A 286 13.68 -6.67 -13.14
C VAL A 286 13.07 -8.05 -13.37
N ALA A 287 13.85 -9.11 -13.55
CA ALA A 287 13.32 -10.44 -13.87
C ALA A 287 12.37 -11.00 -12.80
N GLY A 288 12.69 -10.81 -11.52
CA GLY A 288 11.82 -11.21 -10.40
C GLY A 288 10.45 -10.51 -10.40
N PRO A 289 10.38 -9.16 -10.31
CA PRO A 289 9.10 -8.45 -10.35
C PRO A 289 8.36 -8.63 -11.69
N ALA A 290 9.08 -8.79 -12.81
CA ALA A 290 8.45 -9.12 -14.10
C ALA A 290 7.76 -10.48 -14.08
N ALA A 291 8.39 -11.51 -13.50
CA ALA A 291 7.77 -12.82 -13.34
C ALA A 291 6.52 -12.74 -12.46
N TYR A 292 6.59 -12.06 -11.30
CA TYR A 292 5.43 -11.83 -10.45
C TYR A 292 4.31 -11.07 -11.18
N THR A 293 4.67 -10.07 -11.99
CA THR A 293 3.70 -9.31 -12.81
C THR A 293 3.01 -10.21 -13.82
N LEU A 294 3.75 -11.05 -14.55
CA LEU A 294 3.18 -12.00 -15.52
C LEU A 294 2.25 -13.00 -14.82
N SER A 295 2.66 -13.55 -13.67
CA SER A 295 1.81 -14.44 -12.88
C SER A 295 0.50 -13.77 -12.45
N THR A 296 0.56 -12.49 -12.03
CA THR A 296 -0.62 -11.73 -11.63
C THR A 296 -1.53 -11.40 -12.81
N VAL A 297 -0.98 -11.08 -13.98
CA VAL A 297 -1.79 -10.81 -15.18
C VAL A 297 -2.48 -12.08 -15.70
N ASP A 298 -1.80 -13.23 -15.60
CA ASP A 298 -2.29 -14.52 -16.11
C ASP A 298 -3.23 -15.24 -15.12
N SER A 299 -3.45 -14.69 -13.92
CA SER A 299 -4.31 -15.28 -12.90
C SER A 299 -5.61 -14.50 -12.72
N ALA A 300 -6.74 -15.21 -12.69
CA ALA A 300 -8.01 -14.61 -12.32
C ALA A 300 -8.03 -14.31 -10.81
N HIS A 301 -8.48 -13.11 -10.45
CA HIS A 301 -8.57 -12.67 -9.05
C HIS A 301 -10.04 -12.51 -8.65
N THR A 302 -10.44 -13.12 -7.55
CA THR A 302 -11.78 -13.03 -6.97
C THR A 302 -11.72 -12.53 -5.53
N GLY A 303 -12.76 -11.80 -5.09
CA GLY A 303 -12.80 -11.20 -3.75
C GLY A 303 -12.19 -9.80 -3.67
N SER A 304 -12.08 -9.27 -2.45
CA SER A 304 -11.64 -7.89 -2.18
C SER A 304 -10.15 -7.76 -1.83
N ILE A 305 -9.44 -8.87 -1.73
CA ILE A 305 -8.01 -8.92 -1.40
C ILE A 305 -7.26 -9.50 -2.59
N VAL A 306 -6.35 -8.71 -3.14
CA VAL A 306 -5.52 -9.06 -4.30
C VAL A 306 -4.06 -9.00 -3.88
N THR A 307 -3.29 -10.02 -4.23
CA THR A 307 -1.86 -10.12 -3.97
C THR A 307 -1.11 -10.37 -5.29
N ALA A 308 0.09 -9.83 -5.41
CA ALA A 308 0.94 -10.03 -6.57
C ALA A 308 1.74 -11.34 -6.46
N GLY A 309 2.01 -11.97 -7.60
CA GLY A 309 2.78 -13.21 -7.71
C GLY A 309 1.96 -14.51 -7.67
N PRO A 310 2.64 -15.67 -7.60
CA PRO A 310 2.00 -16.98 -7.54
C PRO A 310 1.26 -17.20 -6.21
N ALA A 311 0.23 -18.06 -6.23
CA ALA A 311 -0.73 -18.27 -5.14
C ALA A 311 -0.15 -18.66 -3.76
N SER A 312 1.12 -19.07 -3.68
CA SER A 312 1.82 -19.37 -2.43
C SER A 312 2.33 -18.12 -1.68
N ALA A 313 2.30 -16.94 -2.30
CA ALA A 313 2.97 -15.73 -1.80
C ALA A 313 2.22 -14.97 -0.67
N GLY A 314 1.02 -15.41 -0.26
CA GLY A 314 0.27 -14.75 0.81
C GLY A 314 -0.77 -15.66 1.45
N ARG A 315 -0.41 -16.37 2.53
CA ARG A 315 -1.41 -16.93 3.44
C ARG A 315 -1.97 -15.83 4.33
N MET A 316 -2.83 -14.98 3.75
CA MET A 316 -3.80 -14.20 4.53
C MET A 316 -5.20 -14.68 4.14
N GLY A 317 -5.46 -15.96 4.40
CA GLY A 317 -6.80 -16.55 4.34
C GLY A 317 -7.26 -16.80 5.76
N GLY A 318 -8.03 -15.87 6.34
CA GLY A 318 -8.74 -16.14 7.58
C GLY A 318 -9.80 -17.24 7.35
N PRO A 319 -10.06 -18.13 8.31
CA PRO A 319 -11.11 -19.13 8.18
C PRO A 319 -12.47 -18.44 8.25
N GLY A 320 -13.12 -18.23 7.11
CA GLY A 320 -14.41 -17.54 7.06
C GLY A 320 -15.08 -17.46 5.69
N GLY A 321 -14.62 -18.24 4.71
CA GLY A 321 -15.38 -18.46 3.49
C GLY A 321 -16.58 -19.33 3.80
N LEU A 322 -17.66 -18.74 4.30
CA LEU A 322 -18.98 -19.32 4.10
C LEU A 322 -19.18 -19.37 2.59
N GLU A 323 -19.14 -20.58 2.05
CA GLU A 323 -19.58 -20.91 0.71
C GLU A 323 -21.02 -20.42 0.60
N VAL A 324 -21.21 -19.22 0.07
CA VAL A 324 -22.54 -18.72 -0.28
C VAL A 324 -22.97 -19.56 -1.45
N ALA A 325 -23.81 -20.56 -1.18
CA ALA A 325 -24.48 -21.32 -2.22
C ALA A 325 -25.06 -20.34 -3.26
N PRO A 326 -24.96 -20.63 -4.56
CA PRO A 326 -25.42 -19.72 -5.59
C PRO A 326 -26.88 -19.36 -5.32
N VAL A 327 -27.14 -18.07 -5.12
CA VAL A 327 -28.50 -17.54 -5.06
C VAL A 327 -29.10 -17.77 -6.44
N GLU A 328 -29.99 -18.75 -6.54
CA GLU A 328 -30.79 -18.99 -7.73
C GLU A 328 -31.64 -17.73 -7.96
N VAL A 329 -31.28 -16.95 -8.99
CA VAL A 329 -32.07 -15.79 -9.41
C VAL A 329 -33.35 -16.33 -10.04
N VAL A 330 -34.39 -16.48 -9.23
CA VAL A 330 -35.74 -16.75 -9.73
C VAL A 330 -36.23 -15.48 -10.43
N PRO A 331 -36.54 -15.52 -11.74
CA PRO A 331 -37.13 -14.36 -12.43
C PRO A 331 -38.47 -14.03 -11.79
N ALA A 332 -38.76 -12.75 -11.60
CA ALA A 332 -40.04 -12.28 -11.11
C ALA A 332 -41.14 -12.65 -12.13
N GLY A 333 -41.84 -13.75 -11.89
CA GLY A 333 -42.93 -14.20 -12.75
C GLY A 333 -43.21 -15.71 -12.74
N ALA A 334 -43.28 -16.35 -11.57
CA ALA A 334 -43.83 -17.71 -11.48
C ALA A 334 -44.43 -17.97 -10.09
N SER A 335 -45.72 -17.72 -9.95
CA SER A 335 -46.53 -18.19 -8.83
C SER A 335 -46.67 -19.72 -8.88
N ARG A 336 -45.96 -20.44 -8.00
CA ARG A 336 -46.24 -21.86 -7.70
C ARG A 336 -46.08 -22.18 -6.21
N GLY A 337 -47.23 -22.44 -5.59
CA GLY A 337 -47.46 -23.47 -4.56
C GLY A 337 -46.55 -23.52 -3.33
N LEU A 338 -47.08 -23.08 -2.19
CA LEU A 338 -46.56 -23.39 -0.85
C LEU A 338 -46.34 -24.90 -0.67
N PRO A 339 -45.17 -25.36 -0.16
CA PRO A 339 -45.04 -26.74 0.27
C PRO A 339 -45.75 -26.95 1.61
N ARG A 340 -46.67 -27.91 1.64
CA ARG A 340 -47.27 -28.47 2.85
C ARG A 340 -46.18 -29.00 3.77
N VAL A 341 -46.13 -28.49 5.01
CA VAL A 341 -45.38 -29.07 6.11
C VAL A 341 -45.96 -30.45 6.43
N ARG A 342 -45.23 -31.52 6.08
CA ARG A 342 -45.52 -32.87 6.55
C ARG A 342 -45.08 -32.96 8.02
N ARG A 343 -46.05 -32.96 8.95
CA ARG A 343 -45.84 -33.39 10.34
C ARG A 343 -45.29 -34.83 10.32
N ARG A 344 -44.08 -35.02 10.85
CA ARG A 344 -43.55 -36.34 11.15
C ARG A 344 -44.09 -36.76 12.53
N ALA A 345 -44.67 -37.95 12.57
CA ALA A 345 -45.31 -38.54 13.74
C ALA A 345 -44.31 -38.77 14.89
N ALA A 346 -44.83 -38.62 16.11
CA ALA A 346 -44.18 -38.93 17.37
C ALA A 346 -43.99 -40.44 17.56
N SER A 347 -42.90 -40.81 18.26
CA SER A 347 -42.80 -42.08 18.98
C SER A 347 -43.01 -41.84 20.49
N PRO A 348 -43.61 -42.78 21.23
CA PRO A 348 -44.20 -42.53 22.54
C PRO A 348 -43.20 -42.77 23.67
N GLY A 349 -43.32 -41.98 24.73
CA GLY A 349 -42.73 -42.29 26.02
C GLY A 349 -41.99 -41.11 26.64
N GLU A 350 -42.73 -40.26 27.36
CA GLU A 350 -42.48 -39.93 28.77
C GLU A 350 -43.52 -38.89 29.22
N ARG A 351 -43.97 -39.04 30.46
CA ARG A 351 -45.21 -38.48 31.00
C ARG A 351 -45.04 -36.99 31.32
N GLU A 352 -45.98 -36.16 30.85
CA GLU A 352 -46.25 -34.85 31.43
C GLU A 352 -46.91 -35.02 32.83
N PRO A 353 -46.57 -34.18 33.81
CA PRO A 353 -47.48 -33.87 34.90
C PRO A 353 -48.35 -32.67 34.54
N GLU A 354 -49.66 -32.82 34.76
CA GLU A 354 -50.73 -31.81 34.65
C GLU A 354 -50.59 -30.65 35.65
N PRO A 355 -51.34 -29.54 35.46
CA PRO A 355 -51.01 -28.20 35.93
C PRO A 355 -51.56 -27.86 37.33
N GLU A 356 -50.93 -26.88 37.99
CA GLU A 356 -51.52 -26.14 39.12
C GLU A 356 -52.28 -24.89 38.62
N PRO A 357 -53.37 -24.49 39.31
CA PRO A 357 -54.38 -23.58 38.78
C PRO A 357 -54.03 -22.10 38.91
N GLU A 358 -54.65 -21.34 38.00
CA GLU A 358 -54.68 -19.88 37.90
C GLU A 358 -55.03 -19.19 39.23
N THR A 359 -54.32 -18.09 39.54
CA THR A 359 -54.87 -17.01 40.37
C THR A 359 -55.02 -15.75 39.53
N GLU A 360 -56.27 -15.30 39.52
CA GLU A 360 -56.83 -14.13 38.86
C GLU A 360 -56.62 -12.89 39.74
N SER A 361 -55.91 -11.87 39.22
CA SER A 361 -55.78 -10.49 39.75
C SER A 361 -54.55 -9.87 39.05
N GLU A 362 -54.55 -8.79 38.27
CA GLU A 362 -55.40 -7.62 38.18
C GLU A 362 -55.17 -7.01 36.77
N ARG A 363 -56.25 -6.63 36.10
CA ARG A 363 -56.22 -5.69 34.97
C ARG A 363 -56.19 -4.27 35.53
N ALA A 364 -55.29 -3.41 35.04
CA ALA A 364 -55.57 -2.05 34.55
C ALA A 364 -54.37 -1.09 34.75
N ALA A 365 -53.69 -0.73 33.65
CA ALA A 365 -53.34 0.63 33.22
C ALA A 365 -52.32 0.57 32.09
#